data_AF-A1RZ93-F1
#
_entry.id   AF-A1RZ93-F1
#
_cell.length_a   1.000
_cell.length_b   1.000
_cell.length_c   1.000
_cell.angle_alpha   90.00
_cell.angle_beta   90.00
_cell.angle_gamma   90.00
#
_symmetry.space_group_name_H-M   'P 1'
#
loop_
_entity.id
_entity.type
_entity.pdbx_description
1 polymer ?
#
loop_
_entity_poly.entity_id
_entity_poly.type
_entity_poly.pdbx_seq_one_letter_code
_entity_poly.pdbx_strand_id
1 'polypeptide(L)'
;MERLRVVLSSWFRVKGRSLEHVSFSLRRLSGIVLALYFLVHMVDISTVVLGKEVYDSFLKVFTSPPAVLVDLFLWGVLVVHGVLGAYSAVVESGFLLEKRRQLLAASWLAIVVLFAVGAAVIVNAFR
;
A
#
# COMPACT_ATOMS: atom_id res chain seq x y z
N MET A 1 1.87 10.93 28.03
CA MET A 1 2.16 11.78 26.85
C MET A 1 3.51 11.44 26.22
N GLU A 2 4.61 11.48 26.98
CA GLU A 2 5.97 11.23 26.46
C GLU A 2 6.15 9.86 25.79
N ARG A 3 5.65 8.80 26.44
CA ARG A 3 5.70 7.43 25.89
C ARG A 3 5.00 7.30 24.53
N LEU A 4 3.87 7.98 24.35
CA LEU A 4 3.13 7.96 23.08
C LEU A 4 3.90 8.67 21.98
N ARG A 5 4.54 9.81 22.29
CA ARG A 5 5.39 10.53 21.33
C ARG A 5 6.58 9.70 20.88
N VAL A 6 7.26 9.03 21.82
CA VAL A 6 8.39 8.13 21.51
C VAL A 6 7.93 6.95 20.64
N VAL A 7 6.79 6.33 20.94
CA VAL A 7 6.25 5.24 20.14
C VAL A 7 5.89 5.71 18.73
N LEU A 8 5.12 6.80 18.59
CA LEU A 8 4.71 7.32 17.29
C LEU A 8 5.91 7.74 16.43
N SER A 9 6.87 8.47 17.01
CA SER A 9 8.09 8.88 16.29
C SER A 9 8.98 7.69 15.89
N SER A 10 8.91 6.56 16.62
CA SER A 10 9.70 5.38 16.29
C SER A 10 9.29 4.72 14.97
N TRP A 11 8.02 4.89 14.56
CA TRP A 11 7.49 4.33 13.31
C TRP A 11 8.03 5.07 12.08
N PHE A 12 8.39 6.35 12.23
CA PHE A 12 8.92 7.20 11.16
C PHE A 12 10.46 7.30 11.17
N ARG A 13 11.14 6.68 12.15
CA ARG A 13 12.60 6.69 12.24
C ARG A 13 13.23 5.68 11.27
N VAL A 14 13.82 6.19 10.19
CA VAL A 14 14.55 5.37 9.21
C VAL A 14 16.04 5.25 9.53
N LYS A 15 16.67 6.32 10.05
CA LYS A 15 18.13 6.36 10.27
C LYS A 15 18.56 5.37 11.37
N GLY A 16 19.50 4.49 11.02
CA GLY A 16 20.08 3.49 11.93
C GLY A 16 19.20 2.26 12.19
N ARG A 17 18.16 2.03 11.38
CA ARG A 17 17.29 0.83 11.48
C ARG A 17 17.64 -0.21 10.41
N SER A 18 17.47 -1.49 10.75
CA SER A 18 17.61 -2.58 9.77
C SER A 18 16.47 -2.54 8.75
N LEU A 19 16.70 -3.20 7.61
CA LEU A 19 15.69 -3.32 6.56
C LEU A 19 14.40 -3.99 7.08
N GLU A 20 14.51 -4.93 8.02
CA GLU A 20 13.34 -5.58 8.62
C GLU A 20 12.48 -4.59 9.40
N HIS A 21 13.10 -3.70 10.19
CA HIS A 21 12.37 -2.67 10.92
C HIS A 21 11.65 -1.70 9.98
N VAL A 22 12.30 -1.25 8.91
CA VAL A 22 11.67 -0.38 7.91
C VAL A 22 10.50 -1.09 7.24
N SER A 23 10.68 -2.35 6.85
CA SER A 23 9.64 -3.17 6.22
C SER A 23 8.44 -3.39 7.14
N PHE A 24 8.68 -3.62 8.43
CA PHE A 24 7.63 -3.73 9.44
C PHE A 24 6.80 -2.45 9.55
N SER A 25 7.45 -1.29 9.68
CA SER A 25 6.77 0.00 9.78
C SER A 25 5.95 0.30 8.52
N LEU A 26 6.55 0.11 7.33
CA LEU A 26 5.88 0.37 6.06
C LEU A 26 4.66 -0.52 5.85
N ARG A 27 4.74 -1.82 6.16
CA ARG A 27 3.60 -2.73 6.09
C ARG A 27 2.42 -2.28 6.96
N ARG A 28 2.69 -1.78 8.16
CA ARG A 28 1.64 -1.29 9.08
C ARG A 28 1.04 0.02 8.63
N LEU A 29 1.88 1.00 8.28
CA LEU A 29 1.42 2.30 7.79
C LEU A 29 0.59 2.14 6.51
N SER A 30 1.06 1.31 5.57
CA SER A 30 0.31 1.01 4.36
C SER A 30 -1.02 0.30 4.64
N GLY A 31 -1.05 -0.64 5.60
CA GLY A 31 -2.29 -1.28 6.02
C GLY A 31 -3.32 -0.30 6.60
N ILE A 32 -2.88 0.70 7.38
CA ILE A 32 -3.77 1.75 7.90
C ILE A 32 -4.33 2.59 6.76
N VAL A 33 -3.48 3.01 5.81
CA VAL A 33 -3.91 3.76 4.63
C VAL A 33 -4.93 2.96 3.81
N LEU A 34 -4.67 1.67 3.56
CA LEU A 34 -5.58 0.81 2.80
C LEU A 34 -6.89 0.53 3.54
N ALA A 35 -6.87 0.38 4.86
CA ALA A 35 -8.09 0.20 5.64
C ALA A 35 -9.00 1.44 5.55
N LEU A 36 -8.42 2.65 5.65
CA LEU A 36 -9.17 3.89 5.46
C LEU A 36 -9.68 4.04 4.03
N TYR A 37 -8.83 3.76 3.04
CA TYR A 37 -9.21 3.77 1.64
C TYR A 37 -10.33 2.76 1.35
N PHE A 38 -10.26 1.56 1.92
CA PHE A 38 -11.28 0.53 1.76
C PHE A 38 -12.65 1.02 2.22
N LEU A 39 -12.74 1.75 3.34
CA LEU A 39 -14.02 2.34 3.78
C LEU A 39 -14.57 3.35 2.77
N VAL A 40 -13.71 4.23 2.23
CA VAL A 40 -14.10 5.17 1.16
C VAL A 40 -14.52 4.40 -0.09
N HIS A 41 -13.80 3.35 -0.43
CA HIS A 41 -14.09 2.52 -1.60
C HIS A 41 -15.42 1.78 -1.46
N MET A 42 -15.77 1.30 -0.27
CA MET A 42 -17.09 0.72 -0.03
C MET A 42 -18.22 1.72 -0.26
N VAL A 43 -18.02 2.99 0.09
CA VAL A 43 -18.99 4.05 -0.20
C VAL A 43 -19.12 4.27 -1.71
N ASP A 44 -18.01 4.30 -2.44
CA ASP A 44 -18.02 4.54 -3.89
C ASP A 44 -18.80 3.48 -4.65
N ILE A 45 -18.53 2.18 -4.41
CA ILE A 45 -19.20 1.09 -5.11
C ILE A 45 -20.67 0.98 -4.68
N SER A 46 -21.00 1.42 -3.46
CA SER A 46 -22.39 1.43 -2.98
C SER A 46 -23.25 2.41 -3.77
N THR A 47 -22.67 3.43 -4.40
CA THR A 47 -23.42 4.37 -5.25
C THR A 47 -24.02 3.72 -6.50
N VAL A 48 -23.52 2.55 -6.92
CA VAL A 48 -24.13 1.76 -8.01
C VAL A 48 -25.60 1.42 -7.72
N VAL A 49 -25.93 1.16 -6.45
CA VAL A 49 -27.30 0.84 -6.01
C VAL A 49 -28.23 2.06 -6.11
N LEU A 50 -27.68 3.27 -6.10
CA LEU A 50 -28.43 4.52 -6.22
C LEU A 50 -28.73 4.90 -7.69
N GLY A 51 -28.21 4.13 -8.64
CA GLY A 51 -28.46 4.31 -10.07
C GLY A 51 -27.23 4.81 -10.82
N LYS A 52 -27.24 4.56 -12.14
CA LYS A 52 -26.11 4.82 -13.04
C LYS A 52 -25.63 6.28 -13.01
N GLU A 53 -26.55 7.24 -12.96
CA GLU A 53 -26.22 8.66 -12.98
C GLU A 53 -25.41 9.09 -11.74
N VAL A 54 -25.77 8.56 -10.57
CA VAL A 54 -25.06 8.84 -9.30
C VAL A 54 -23.65 8.25 -9.36
N TYR A 55 -23.55 6.99 -9.79
CA TYR A 55 -22.27 6.29 -9.93
C TYR A 55 -21.34 7.00 -10.93
N ASP A 56 -21.84 7.32 -12.13
CA ASP A 56 -21.06 8.01 -13.16
C ASP A 56 -20.61 9.40 -12.70
N SER A 57 -21.44 10.10 -11.91
CA SER A 57 -21.07 11.40 -11.34
C SER A 57 -19.98 11.30 -10.28
N PHE A 58 -20.02 10.25 -9.45
CA PHE A 58 -19.00 10.00 -8.43
C PHE A 58 -17.68 9.54 -9.06
N LEU A 59 -17.74 8.68 -10.08
CA LEU A 59 -16.57 8.20 -10.83
C LEU A 59 -15.72 9.33 -11.42
N LYS A 60 -16.35 10.44 -11.85
CA LYS A 60 -15.63 11.60 -12.41
C LYS A 60 -14.57 12.18 -11.46
N VAL A 61 -14.73 12.01 -10.16
CA VAL A 61 -13.73 12.40 -9.16
C VAL A 61 -12.43 11.61 -9.36
N PHE A 62 -12.55 10.31 -9.63
CA PHE A 62 -11.44 9.36 -9.77
C PHE A 62 -10.91 9.22 -11.20
N THR A 63 -11.59 9.79 -12.20
CA THR A 63 -11.11 9.78 -13.60
C THR A 63 -10.53 11.12 -14.04
N SER A 64 -10.30 12.05 -13.10
CA SER A 64 -9.71 13.37 -13.39
C SER A 64 -8.18 13.28 -13.53
N PRO A 65 -7.49 14.18 -14.25
CA PRO A 65 -6.03 14.14 -14.38
C PRO A 65 -5.25 14.09 -13.04
N PRO A 66 -5.69 14.76 -11.96
CA PRO A 66 -5.07 14.61 -10.63
C PRO A 66 -5.21 13.19 -10.04
N ALA A 67 -6.20 12.41 -10.46
CA ALA A 67 -6.44 11.06 -9.95
C ALA A 67 -5.28 10.10 -10.26
N VAL A 68 -4.49 10.36 -11.31
CA VAL A 68 -3.25 9.60 -11.61
C VAL A 68 -2.32 9.55 -10.39
N LEU A 69 -2.17 10.66 -9.67
CA LEU A 69 -1.29 10.72 -8.50
C LEU A 69 -1.85 9.90 -7.33
N VAL A 70 -3.17 9.91 -7.16
CA VAL A 70 -3.87 9.12 -6.14
C VAL A 70 -3.74 7.64 -6.47
N ASP A 71 -3.96 7.25 -7.72
CA ASP A 71 -3.84 5.87 -8.19
C ASP A 71 -2.41 5.35 -8.05
N LEU A 72 -1.41 6.15 -8.44
CA LEU A 72 0.01 5.79 -8.25
C LEU A 72 0.37 5.62 -6.76
N PHE A 73 -0.13 6.53 -5.91
CA PHE A 73 0.09 6.44 -4.47
C PHE A 73 -0.57 5.18 -3.89
N LEU A 74 -1.85 4.96 -4.17
CA LEU A 74 -2.59 3.79 -3.69
C LEU A 74 -2.00 2.49 -4.22
N TRP A 75 -1.55 2.45 -5.47
CA TRP A 75 -0.84 1.32 -6.04
C TRP A 75 0.47 1.03 -5.29
N GLY A 76 1.28 2.05 -5.02
CA GLY A 76 2.50 1.90 -4.23
C GLY A 76 2.22 1.37 -2.82
N VAL A 77 1.21 1.92 -2.15
CA VAL A 77 0.77 1.46 -0.83
C VAL A 77 0.29 0.01 -0.87
N LEU A 78 -0.52 -0.36 -1.86
CA LEU A 78 -1.03 -1.72 -2.06
C LEU A 78 0.09 -2.73 -2.29
N VAL A 79 1.02 -2.43 -3.20
CA VAL A 79 2.15 -3.30 -3.51
C VAL A 79 3.06 -3.49 -2.30
N VAL A 80 3.38 -2.42 -1.58
CA VAL A 80 4.19 -2.50 -0.35
C VAL A 80 3.48 -3.35 0.71
N HIS A 81 2.19 -3.10 0.96
CA HIS A 81 1.41 -3.85 1.94
C HIS A 81 1.31 -5.33 1.58
N GLY A 82 0.91 -5.63 0.34
CA GLY A 82 0.67 -6.99 -0.13
C GLY A 82 1.94 -7.82 -0.13
N VAL A 83 3.04 -7.29 -0.68
CA VAL A 83 4.29 -8.04 -0.80
C VAL A 83 4.98 -8.23 0.56
N LEU A 84 5.10 -7.18 1.38
CA LEU A 84 5.67 -7.33 2.73
C LEU A 84 4.76 -8.13 3.66
N GLY A 85 3.44 -8.05 3.45
CA GLY A 85 2.44 -8.87 4.12
C GLY A 85 2.62 -10.35 3.81
N ALA A 86 2.75 -10.70 2.53
CA ALA A 86 3.01 -12.07 2.09
C ALA A 86 4.34 -12.61 2.65
N TYR A 87 5.42 -11.82 2.57
CA TYR A 87 6.71 -12.15 3.20
C TYR A 87 6.55 -12.50 4.67
N SER A 88 5.89 -11.61 5.42
CA SER A 88 5.68 -11.77 6.84
C SER A 88 4.79 -12.97 7.14
N ALA A 89 3.71 -13.18 6.38
CA ALA A 89 2.81 -14.33 6.57
C ALA A 89 3.57 -15.66 6.39
N VAL A 90 4.46 -15.76 5.40
CA VAL A 90 5.30 -16.96 5.20
C VAL A 90 6.28 -17.14 6.37
N VAL A 91 7.09 -16.12 6.67
CA VAL A 91 8.18 -16.23 7.65
C VAL A 91 7.66 -16.34 9.09
N GLU A 92 6.64 -15.59 9.47
CA GLU A 92 6.06 -15.60 10.81
C GLU A 92 5.22 -16.86 11.06
N SER A 93 4.76 -17.55 10.01
CA SER A 93 4.15 -18.89 10.13
C SER A 93 5.19 -20.00 10.30
N GLY A 94 6.48 -19.68 10.33
CA GLY A 94 7.59 -20.62 10.51
C GLY A 94 8.12 -21.21 9.20
N PHE A 95 7.57 -20.85 8.04
CA PHE A 95 8.08 -21.32 6.75
C PHE A 95 9.30 -20.51 6.30
N LEU A 96 10.31 -21.19 5.76
CA LEU A 96 11.50 -20.59 5.15
C LEU A 96 12.24 -19.59 6.06
N LEU A 97 12.21 -19.80 7.38
CA LEU A 97 12.79 -18.90 8.38
C LEU A 97 14.30 -18.72 8.18
N GLU A 98 14.99 -19.77 7.74
CA GLU A 98 16.43 -19.76 7.43
C GLU A 98 16.73 -18.83 6.24
N LYS A 99 15.76 -18.65 5.34
CA LYS A 99 15.86 -17.82 4.14
C LYS A 99 15.25 -16.43 4.31
N ARG A 100 14.86 -16.02 5.53
CA ARG A 100 14.17 -14.73 5.77
C ARG A 100 14.84 -13.51 5.13
N ARG A 101 16.17 -13.42 5.16
CA ARG A 101 16.91 -12.29 4.57
C ARG A 101 16.82 -12.28 3.04
N GLN A 102 16.87 -13.46 2.42
CA GLN A 102 16.76 -13.63 0.97
C GLN A 102 15.34 -13.33 0.51
N LEU A 103 14.34 -13.85 1.24
CA LEU A 103 12.93 -13.57 0.99
C LEU A 103 12.60 -12.09 1.13
N LEU A 104 13.15 -11.41 2.15
CA LEU A 104 12.95 -9.98 2.31
C LEU A 104 13.57 -9.19 1.16
N ALA A 105 14.78 -9.53 0.72
CA ALA A 105 15.41 -8.90 -0.44
C ALA A 105 14.60 -9.13 -1.73
N ALA A 106 14.14 -10.36 -1.96
CA ALA A 106 13.27 -10.70 -3.08
C ALA A 106 11.94 -9.91 -3.03
N SER A 107 11.39 -9.72 -1.84
CA SER A 107 10.17 -8.92 -1.62
C SER A 107 10.38 -7.46 -2.01
N TRP A 108 11.50 -6.85 -1.63
CA TRP A 108 11.84 -5.50 -2.05
C TRP A 108 12.07 -5.36 -3.55
N LEU A 109 12.72 -6.35 -4.17
CA LEU A 109 12.85 -6.39 -5.63
C LEU A 109 11.48 -6.48 -6.31
N ALA A 110 10.61 -7.36 -5.83
CA ALA A 110 9.25 -7.51 -6.33
C ALA A 110 8.43 -6.21 -6.20
N ILE A 111 8.57 -5.50 -5.08
CA ILE A 111 7.93 -4.19 -4.87
C ILE A 111 8.36 -3.19 -5.95
N VAL A 112 9.67 -3.08 -6.22
CA VAL A 112 10.18 -2.16 -7.24
C VAL A 112 9.65 -2.52 -8.63
N VAL A 113 9.68 -3.81 -9.00
CA VAL A 113 9.21 -4.29 -10.30
C VAL A 113 7.69 -4.07 -10.46
N LEU A 114 6.90 -4.50 -9.50
CA LEU A 114 5.43 -4.36 -9.53
C LEU A 114 5.01 -2.89 -9.52
N PHE A 115 5.68 -2.05 -8.73
CA PHE A 115 5.45 -0.61 -8.74
C PHE A 115 5.72 -0.02 -10.12
N ALA A 116 6.89 -0.31 -10.72
CA ALA A 116 7.25 0.23 -12.03
C ALA A 116 6.28 -0.22 -13.14
N VAL A 117 5.91 -1.51 -13.17
CA VAL A 117 4.94 -2.04 -14.14
C VAL A 117 3.57 -1.39 -13.96
N GLY A 118 3.03 -1.38 -12.75
CA GLY A 118 1.72 -0.78 -12.51
C GLY A 118 1.71 0.74 -12.73
N ALA A 119 2.79 1.44 -12.39
CA ALA A 119 2.93 2.86 -12.69
C ALA A 119 2.92 3.13 -14.20
N ALA A 120 3.62 2.31 -15.00
CA ALA A 120 3.59 2.43 -16.46
C ALA A 120 2.18 2.19 -17.02
N VAL A 121 1.45 1.19 -16.49
CA VAL A 121 0.06 0.91 -16.87
C VAL A 121 -0.86 2.08 -16.51
N ILE A 122 -0.79 2.58 -15.27
CA ILE A 122 -1.61 3.70 -14.80
C ILE A 122 -1.34 4.95 -15.66
N VAL A 123 -0.08 5.34 -15.84
CA VAL A 123 0.25 6.53 -16.64
C VAL A 123 -0.23 6.40 -18.09
N ASN A 124 -0.14 5.20 -18.67
CA ASN A 124 -0.61 4.97 -20.03
C ASN A 124 -2.15 4.97 -20.15
N ALA A 125 -2.87 4.63 -19.10
CA ALA A 125 -4.33 4.67 -19.09
C ALA A 125 -4.92 6.09 -19.11
N PHE A 126 -4.12 7.10 -18.76
CA PHE A 126 -4.51 8.52 -18.73
C PHE A 126 -3.88 9.35 -19.87
N ARG A 127 -3.17 8.71 -20.81
CA ARG A 127 -2.69 9.31 -22.05
C ARG A 127 -3.75 9.20 -23.13
#